data_AF-A0AAN5DI63-F1
#
_entry.id   AF-A0AAN5DI63-F1
#
_cell.length_a   1.000
_cell.length_b   1.000
_cell.length_c   1.000
_cell.angle_alpha   90.00
_cell.angle_beta   90.00
_cell.angle_gamma   90.00
#
_symmetry.space_group_name_H-M   'P 1'
#
loop_
_entity.id
_entity.type
_entity.pdbx_description
1 polymer ?
#
loop_
_entity_poly.entity_id
_entity_poly.type
_entity_poly.pdbx_seq_one_letter_code
_entity_poly.pdbx_strand_id
1 'polypeptide(L)'
;KEIYVVGGGKLMACEKYDPVTQTWSTVADNLHTGVFLHLSACSGRLFLIGDLSQHLEEYLPEENKWVERAACPLSRNVFPYGCEYVTLPIPASFSTPLSALLK
;
A
#
# COMPACT_ATOMS: atom_id res chain seq x y z
N LYS A 1 2.32 -16.39 -6.61
CA LYS A 1 2.86 -15.18 -5.91
C LYS A 1 3.13 -14.17 -6.99
N GLU A 2 2.57 -12.98 -6.91
CA GLU A 2 2.79 -11.90 -7.88
C GLU A 2 3.75 -10.88 -7.27
N ILE A 3 4.49 -10.17 -8.11
CA ILE A 3 5.36 -9.06 -7.70
C ILE A 3 4.76 -7.78 -8.27
N TYR A 4 4.59 -6.76 -7.44
CA TYR A 4 4.08 -5.46 -7.86
C TYR A 4 5.20 -4.43 -7.79
N VAL A 5 5.29 -3.60 -8.81
CA VAL A 5 6.25 -2.50 -8.91
C VAL A 5 5.48 -1.22 -9.16
N VAL A 6 5.84 -0.16 -8.43
CA VAL A 6 5.27 1.18 -8.62
C VAL A 6 6.38 2.10 -9.08
N GLY A 7 6.07 2.95 -10.05
CA GLY A 7 6.94 4.01 -10.53
C GLY A 7 7.27 5.01 -9.42
N GLY A 8 8.36 5.77 -9.59
CA GLY A 8 8.78 6.83 -8.68
C GLY A 8 8.85 8.19 -9.36
N GLY A 9 9.01 9.24 -8.56
CA GLY A 9 9.12 10.62 -9.02
C GLY A 9 7.78 11.14 -9.53
N LYS A 10 7.70 11.46 -10.82
CA LYS A 10 6.48 11.98 -11.49
C LYS A 10 5.70 10.92 -12.25
N LEU A 11 6.11 9.66 -12.17
CA LEU A 11 5.47 8.57 -12.91
C LEU A 11 4.37 7.94 -12.05
N MET A 12 3.12 8.05 -12.52
CA MET A 12 1.99 7.28 -12.01
C MET A 12 1.91 6.03 -12.86
N ALA A 13 2.48 4.94 -12.37
CA ALA A 13 2.47 3.67 -13.07
C ALA A 13 2.62 2.55 -12.06
N CYS A 14 1.83 1.50 -12.23
CA CYS A 14 2.01 0.24 -11.51
C CYS A 14 1.99 -0.92 -12.49
N GLU A 15 2.93 -1.84 -12.32
CA GLU A 15 3.01 -3.06 -13.10
C GLU A 15 3.10 -4.26 -12.18
N LYS A 16 2.52 -5.38 -12.61
CA LYS A 16 2.65 -6.65 -11.91
C LYS A 16 3.38 -7.68 -12.77
N TYR A 17 4.27 -8.42 -12.14
CA TYR A 17 5.02 -9.52 -12.71
C TYR A 17 4.49 -10.85 -12.19
N ASP A 18 4.13 -11.73 -13.12
CA ASP A 18 3.83 -13.13 -12.83
C ASP A 18 5.09 -13.98 -13.06
N PRO A 19 5.68 -14.56 -12.00
CA PRO A 19 6.88 -15.41 -12.14
C PRO A 19 6.60 -16.77 -12.78
N VAL A 20 5.34 -17.20 -12.90
CA VAL A 20 4.97 -18.47 -13.54
C VAL A 20 5.01 -18.32 -15.05
N THR A 21 4.38 -17.29 -15.59
CA THR A 21 4.36 -17.00 -17.03
C THR A 21 5.54 -16.13 -17.47
N GLN A 22 6.27 -15.54 -16.52
CA GLN A 22 7.37 -14.61 -16.73
C GLN A 22 6.97 -13.36 -17.51
N THR A 23 5.75 -12.90 -17.30
CA THR A 23 5.18 -11.75 -18.02
C THR A 23 4.88 -10.59 -17.09
N TRP A 24 5.07 -9.38 -17.60
CA TRP A 24 4.55 -8.15 -17.01
C TRP A 24 3.13 -7.89 -17.51
N SER A 25 2.31 -7.30 -16.65
CA SER A 25 0.98 -6.80 -17.01
C SER A 25 0.72 -5.48 -16.31
N THR A 26 -0.03 -4.63 -16.99
CA THR A 26 -0.38 -3.31 -16.48
C THR A 26 -1.38 -3.44 -15.33
N VAL A 27 -1.14 -2.67 -14.27
CA VAL A 27 -2.07 -2.42 -13.16
C VAL A 27 -2.56 -0.99 -13.28
N ALA A 28 -3.74 -0.67 -12.75
CA ALA A 28 -4.17 0.71 -12.72
C ALA A 28 -3.13 1.63 -12.08
N ASP A 29 -3.02 2.83 -12.63
CA ASP A 29 -2.11 3.84 -12.13
C ASP A 29 -2.51 4.25 -10.70
N ASN A 30 -1.51 4.42 -9.84
CA ASN A 30 -1.68 4.97 -8.50
C ASN A 30 -2.27 6.38 -8.56
N LEU A 31 -2.87 6.86 -7.46
CA LEU A 31 -3.59 8.15 -7.44
C LEU A 31 -2.64 9.34 -7.30
N HIS A 32 -1.50 9.18 -6.64
CA HIS A 32 -0.55 10.26 -6.38
C HIS A 32 0.88 9.93 -6.79
N THR A 33 1.57 10.91 -7.39
CA THR A 33 3.03 10.85 -7.64
C THR A 33 3.84 11.09 -6.37
N GLY A 34 5.10 10.62 -6.33
CA GLY A 34 5.98 10.82 -5.19
C GLY A 34 7.40 10.31 -5.43
N VAL A 35 8.38 10.95 -4.79
CA VAL A 35 9.81 10.59 -4.95
C VAL A 35 10.21 9.45 -4.01
N PHE A 36 9.49 9.27 -2.90
CA PHE A 36 9.72 8.17 -1.94
C PHE A 36 8.43 7.41 -1.67
N LEU A 37 7.88 6.82 -2.74
CA LEU A 37 6.74 5.92 -2.64
C LEU A 37 7.19 4.57 -2.05
N HIS A 38 6.40 4.05 -1.10
CA HIS A 38 6.66 2.76 -0.47
C HIS A 38 5.47 1.83 -0.66
N LEU A 39 5.73 0.64 -1.20
CA LEU A 39 4.73 -0.40 -1.42
C LEU A 39 4.85 -1.50 -0.36
N SER A 40 3.75 -1.84 0.31
CA SER A 40 3.73 -2.86 1.37
C SER A 40 2.52 -3.79 1.24
N ALA A 41 2.75 -5.09 1.42
CA ALA A 41 1.69 -6.09 1.46
C ALA A 41 1.34 -6.44 2.91
N CYS A 42 0.10 -6.19 3.33
CA CYS A 42 -0.36 -6.47 4.69
C CYS A 42 -1.73 -7.16 4.66
N SER A 43 -1.83 -8.31 5.35
CA SER A 43 -3.09 -9.08 5.47
C SER A 43 -3.74 -9.40 4.12
N GLY A 44 -2.94 -9.75 3.11
CA GLY A 44 -3.41 -10.07 1.76
C GLY A 44 -3.82 -8.85 0.91
N ARG A 45 -3.60 -7.63 1.40
CA ARG A 45 -3.85 -6.37 0.69
C ARG A 45 -2.54 -5.67 0.36
N LEU A 46 -2.57 -4.81 -0.65
CA LEU A 46 -1.43 -4.03 -1.10
C LEU A 46 -1.68 -2.55 -0.82
N PHE A 47 -0.72 -1.91 -0.17
CA PHE A 47 -0.78 -0.51 0.24
C PHE A 47 0.39 0.28 -0.32
N LEU A 48 0.10 1.45 -0.87
CA LEU A 48 1.07 2.44 -1.30
C LEU A 48 1.05 3.61 -0.34
N ILE A 49 2.22 4.01 0.15
CA ILE A 49 2.40 5.10 1.11
C ILE A 49 3.33 6.13 0.51
N GLY A 50 2.89 7.38 0.44
CA GLY A 50 3.69 8.53 0.03
C GLY A 50 4.23 9.32 1.22
N ASP A 51 5.48 9.77 1.11
CA ASP A 51 6.23 10.40 2.19
C ASP A 51 5.88 11.88 2.43
N LEU A 52 5.71 12.66 1.35
CA LEU A 52 5.48 14.11 1.44
C LEU A 52 3.99 14.47 1.53
N SER A 53 3.14 13.61 1.00
CA SER A 53 1.74 13.90 0.73
C SER A 53 0.80 13.17 1.69
N GLN A 54 1.34 12.34 2.60
CA GLN A 54 0.61 11.63 3.65
C GLN A 54 -0.47 10.66 3.12
N HIS A 55 -0.53 10.40 1.82
CA HIS A 55 -1.55 9.53 1.23
C HIS A 55 -1.22 8.07 1.51
N LEU A 56 -2.26 7.34 1.93
CA LEU A 56 -2.30 5.90 1.98
C LEU A 56 -3.27 5.45 0.90
N GLU A 57 -2.81 4.64 -0.04
CA GLU A 57 -3.65 4.08 -1.10
C GLU A 57 -3.69 2.56 -0.95
N GLU A 58 -4.87 1.98 -1.09
CA GLU A 58 -5.06 0.53 -1.11
C GLU A 58 -5.43 0.09 -2.53
N TYR A 59 -4.75 -0.92 -3.05
CA TYR A 59 -5.09 -1.53 -4.32
C TYR A 59 -6.18 -2.59 -4.12
N LEU A 60 -7.28 -2.45 -4.88
CA LEU A 60 -8.39 -3.40 -4.95
C LEU A 60 -8.25 -4.25 -6.22
N PRO A 61 -7.75 -5.49 -6.14
CA PRO A 61 -7.44 -6.31 -7.32
C PRO A 61 -8.68 -6.70 -8.12
N GLU A 62 -9.82 -6.92 -7.47
CA GLU A 62 -11.09 -7.28 -8.11
C GLU A 62 -11.60 -6.18 -9.06
N GLU A 63 -11.23 -4.93 -8.76
CA GLU A 63 -11.67 -3.76 -9.51
C GLU A 63 -10.55 -3.12 -10.31
N ASN A 64 -9.32 -3.66 -10.20
CA ASN A 64 -8.09 -3.08 -10.74
C ASN A 64 -8.06 -1.56 -10.50
N LYS A 65 -8.15 -1.14 -9.24
CA LYS A 65 -8.15 0.29 -8.89
C LYS A 65 -7.46 0.56 -7.57
N TRP A 66 -6.89 1.74 -7.45
CA TRP A 66 -6.42 2.29 -6.19
C TRP A 66 -7.51 3.11 -5.52
N VAL A 67 -7.60 3.01 -4.20
CA VAL A 67 -8.53 3.81 -3.40
C VAL A 67 -7.78 4.47 -2.26
N GLU A 68 -8.01 5.76 -2.08
CA GLU A 68 -7.45 6.50 -0.96
C GLU A 68 -8.02 6.02 0.37
N ARG A 69 -7.15 5.99 1.38
CA ARG A 69 -7.43 5.61 2.76
C ARG A 69 -6.98 6.72 3.69
N ALA A 70 -7.34 6.58 4.96
CA ALA A 70 -6.98 7.55 5.99
C ALA A 70 -5.45 7.77 6.02
N ALA A 71 -5.05 9.02 5.85
CA ALA A 71 -3.67 9.45 5.90
C ALA A 71 -3.03 9.11 7.26
N CYS A 72 -1.75 8.73 7.26
CA CYS A 72 -1.00 8.54 8.50
C CYS A 72 -0.65 9.91 9.11
N PRO A 73 -1.16 10.29 10.29
CA PRO A 73 -0.93 11.61 10.86
C PRO A 73 0.53 11.86 11.25
N LEU A 74 1.31 10.80 11.50
CA LEU A 74 2.72 10.88 11.93
C LEU A 74 3.72 10.96 10.76
N SER A 75 3.25 10.82 9.52
CA SER A 75 4.10 10.77 8.33
C SER A 75 4.99 12.01 8.13
N ARG A 76 4.47 13.19 8.50
CA ARG A 76 5.09 14.50 8.22
C ARG A 76 6.49 14.69 8.82
N ASN A 77 6.82 13.98 9.90
CA ASN A 77 8.01 14.28 10.71
C ASN A 77 9.07 13.15 10.70
N VAL A 78 8.83 12.03 10.01
CA VAL A 78 9.63 10.79 10.21
C VAL A 78 10.35 10.30 8.95
N PHE A 79 10.03 10.79 7.75
CA PHE A 79 10.42 10.12 6.50
C PHE A 79 11.59 10.69 5.66
N PRO A 80 12.71 11.21 6.21
CA PRO A 80 13.81 11.59 5.32
C PRO A 80 14.72 10.43 4.86
N TYR A 81 14.77 9.26 5.52
CA TYR A 81 15.80 8.22 5.20
C TYR A 81 15.38 6.75 5.34
N GLY A 82 14.13 6.41 4.98
CA GLY A 82 13.70 5.01 4.89
C GLY A 82 13.22 4.45 6.23
N CYS A 83 11.91 4.25 6.34
CA CYS A 83 11.35 3.38 7.35
C CYS A 83 11.16 1.98 6.75
N GLU A 84 11.66 0.96 7.45
CA GLU A 84 11.17 -0.40 7.26
C GLU A 84 9.79 -0.50 7.92
N TYR A 85 8.74 -0.64 7.12
CA TYR A 85 7.42 -0.91 7.66
C TYR A 85 7.35 -2.37 8.09
N VAL A 86 7.29 -2.61 9.40
CA VAL A 86 7.01 -3.94 9.95
C VAL A 86 5.51 -4.20 9.79
N THR A 87 5.14 -5.01 8.80
CA THR A 87 3.82 -5.62 8.75
C THR A 87 3.78 -6.70 9.83
N LEU A 88 3.53 -6.31 11.08
CA LEU A 88 3.32 -7.29 12.14
C LEU A 88 2.12 -8.17 11.71
N PRO A 89 2.21 -9.51 11.81
CA PRO A 89 0.99 -10.31 11.85
C PRO A 89 0.18 -9.79 13.03
N ILE A 90 -1.05 -9.34 12.78
CA ILE A 90 -1.95 -8.90 13.85
C ILE A 90 -1.95 -10.01 14.90
N PRO A 91 -1.51 -9.77 16.14
CA PRO A 91 -1.69 -10.74 17.20
C PRO A 91 -3.20 -10.97 17.31
N ALA A 92 -3.63 -12.22 17.30
CA ALA A 92 -5.04 -12.61 17.34
C ALA A 92 -5.82 -11.99 18.52
N SER A 93 -5.14 -11.36 19.49
CA SER A 93 -5.71 -10.64 20.62
C SER A 93 -6.41 -9.31 20.28
N PHE A 94 -6.22 -8.73 19.09
CA PHE A 94 -6.88 -7.47 18.70
C PHE A 94 -8.11 -7.65 17.79
N SER A 95 -8.52 -8.88 17.46
CA SER A 95 -9.79 -9.13 16.80
C SER A 95 -10.94 -9.16 17.81
N THR A 96 -11.25 -8.03 18.43
CA THR A 96 -12.59 -7.87 19.00
C THR A 96 -13.51 -7.35 17.90
N PRO A 97 -14.57 -8.09 17.49
CA PRO A 97 -15.55 -7.52 16.59
C PRO A 97 -16.22 -6.34 17.29
N LEU A 98 -16.50 -5.27 16.53
CA LEU A 98 -17.12 -4.02 17.01
C LEU A 98 -18.46 -4.24 17.76
N SER A 99 -19.05 -5.44 17.64
CA SER A 99 -20.24 -5.88 18.38
C SER A 99 -20.00 -6.11 19.89
N ALA A 100 -18.75 -6.18 20.36
CA ALA A 100 -18.44 -6.46 21.77
C ALA A 100 -18.25 -5.19 22.64
N LEU A 101 -18.30 -3.99 22.06
CA LEU A 101 -18.08 -2.70 22.77
C LEU A 101 -19.36 -1.89 23.02
N LEU A 102 -20.54 -2.49 22.80
CA LEU A 102 -21.81 -1.92 23.21
C LEU A 102 -22.51 -2.84 24.23
N LYS A 103 -22.15 -2.63 25.50
CA LYS A 103 -23.03 -2.83 26.66
C LYS A 103 -22.82 -1.67 27.62
#